data_AF-A0A536W160-F1
#
_entry.id   AF-A0A536W160-F1
#
_cell.length_a   1.000
_cell.length_b   1.000
_cell.length_c   1.000
_cell.angle_alpha   90.00
_cell.angle_beta   90.00
_cell.angle_gamma   90.00
#
_symmetry.space_group_name_H-M   'P 1'
#
loop_
_entity.id
_entity.type
_entity.pdbx_description
1 polymer ?
#
loop_
_entity_poly.entity_id
_entity_poly.type
_entity_poly.pdbx_seq_one_letter_code
_entity_poly.pdbx_strand_id
1 'polypeptide(L)'
;VGHLAAWNYFMSLKNPANDEFKKKWAAYTKKMKLPNADRPLTNDPMEAAYVGINMWKQAVEKAKSTDVDKVIPAMAGQTFKAPDGFTIKMDEKNHHLHKPVFIGEVQANGQFNVVWKTPGPIKATPWSPYIPEDKGKKDEPEKK
;
A
#
# COMPACT_ATOMS: atom_id res chain seq x y z
N VAL A 1 21.86 2.61 12.63
CA VAL A 1 22.11 2.16 11.22
C VAL A 1 22.26 0.65 11.26
N GLY A 2 21.81 -0.08 10.23
CA GLY A 2 21.85 -1.56 10.21
C GLY A 2 20.63 -2.26 10.80
N HIS A 3 19.66 -1.53 11.34
CA HIS A 3 18.38 -2.12 11.75
C HIS A 3 17.56 -2.51 10.51
N LEU A 4 16.81 -3.62 10.63
CA LEU A 4 15.92 -4.09 9.57
C LEU A 4 14.47 -3.67 9.83
N ALA A 5 13.76 -3.33 8.76
CA ALA A 5 12.32 -3.13 8.74
C ALA A 5 11.69 -3.98 7.64
N ALA A 6 10.48 -4.49 7.89
CA ALA A 6 9.69 -5.27 6.93
C ALA A 6 8.42 -4.49 6.58
N TRP A 7 8.35 -3.89 5.39
CA TRP A 7 7.23 -3.04 4.94
C TRP A 7 6.80 -3.39 3.51
N ASN A 8 5.67 -2.85 3.05
CA ASN A 8 5.20 -3.01 1.67
C ASN A 8 5.71 -1.91 0.74
N TYR A 9 6.26 -0.82 1.27
CA TYR A 9 6.83 0.29 0.51
C TYR A 9 8.01 0.95 1.23
N PHE A 10 9.01 1.38 0.47
CA PHE A 10 10.04 2.32 0.90
C PHE A 10 10.19 3.46 -0.10
N MET A 11 10.41 4.68 0.39
CA MET A 11 10.65 5.86 -0.45
C MET A 11 11.85 5.69 -1.41
N SER A 12 12.82 4.87 -1.05
CA SER A 12 14.04 4.59 -1.82
C SER A 12 13.83 3.68 -3.04
N LEU A 13 12.65 3.09 -3.22
CA LEU A 13 12.34 2.25 -4.37
C LEU A 13 12.50 3.03 -5.68
N LYS A 14 13.11 2.42 -6.70
CA LYS A 14 13.37 3.05 -8.01
C LYS A 14 12.36 2.54 -9.03
N ASN A 15 11.30 3.30 -9.26
CA ASN A 15 10.32 3.02 -10.30
C ASN A 15 9.55 4.31 -10.65
N PRO A 16 8.94 4.39 -11.85
CA PRO A 16 8.25 5.61 -12.29
C PRO A 16 7.06 6.03 -11.42
N ALA A 17 6.30 5.06 -10.88
CA ALA A 17 5.13 5.36 -10.05
C ALA A 17 5.55 6.01 -8.71
N ASN A 18 6.64 5.53 -8.11
CA ASN A 18 7.21 6.15 -6.91
C ASN A 18 7.75 7.55 -7.19
N ASP A 19 8.45 7.74 -8.30
CA ASP A 19 9.00 9.04 -8.66
C ASP A 19 7.90 10.09 -8.88
N GLU A 20 6.78 9.69 -9.50
CA GLU A 20 5.60 10.53 -9.62
C GLU A 20 4.96 10.84 -8.25
N PHE A 21 4.80 9.83 -7.40
CA PHE A 21 4.26 9.99 -6.06
C PHE A 21 5.08 10.96 -5.20
N LYS A 22 6.40 10.76 -5.13
CA LYS A 22 7.34 11.66 -4.41
C LYS A 22 7.29 13.08 -4.98
N LYS A 23 7.22 13.24 -6.30
CA LYS A 23 7.13 14.56 -6.95
C LYS A 23 5.84 15.28 -6.59
N LYS A 24 4.69 14.58 -6.65
CA LYS A 24 3.39 15.13 -6.25
C LYS A 24 3.40 15.55 -4.78
N TRP A 25 3.93 14.70 -3.90
CA TRP A 25 4.06 15.02 -2.48
C TRP A 25 4.96 16.24 -2.24
N ALA A 26 6.15 16.27 -2.83
CA ALA A 26 7.08 17.39 -2.71
C ALA A 26 6.49 18.72 -3.21
N ALA A 27 5.69 18.69 -4.28
CA ALA A 27 4.99 19.87 -4.77
C ALA A 27 3.90 20.33 -3.78
N TYR A 28 3.15 19.39 -3.22
CA TYR A 28 2.11 19.67 -2.23
C TYR A 28 2.68 20.27 -0.95
N THR A 29 3.75 19.70 -0.38
CA THR A 29 4.37 20.20 0.85
C THR A 29 4.86 21.65 0.70
N LYS A 30 5.48 21.98 -0.44
CA LYS A 30 5.90 23.35 -0.76
C LYS A 30 4.72 24.30 -0.92
N LYS A 31 3.70 23.91 -1.69
CA LYS A 31 2.49 24.72 -1.92
C LYS A 31 1.77 25.04 -0.60
N MET A 32 1.65 24.05 0.27
CA MET A 32 0.95 24.16 1.54
C MET A 32 1.84 24.67 2.69
N LYS A 33 3.11 24.98 2.43
CA LYS A 33 4.10 25.43 3.42
C LYS A 33 4.16 24.50 4.64
N LEU A 34 4.11 23.18 4.41
CA LEU A 34 4.17 22.20 5.49
C LEU A 34 5.58 22.18 6.13
N PRO A 35 5.69 21.79 7.40
CA PRO A 35 6.99 21.53 8.01
C PRO A 35 7.83 20.55 7.18
N ASN A 36 9.15 20.77 7.11
CA ASN A 36 10.10 19.95 6.37
C ASN A 36 9.85 19.88 4.84
N ALA A 37 9.24 20.92 4.25
CA ALA A 37 8.99 20.97 2.79
C ALA A 37 10.27 20.98 1.93
N ASP A 38 11.42 21.30 2.53
CA ASP A 38 12.77 21.18 1.96
C ASP A 38 13.26 19.73 1.90
N ARG A 39 12.74 18.85 2.78
CA ARG A 39 13.04 17.40 2.80
C ARG A 39 11.75 16.57 2.89
N PRO A 40 10.91 16.55 1.84
CA PRO A 40 9.62 15.88 1.87
C PRO A 40 9.78 14.35 1.86
N LEU A 41 9.57 13.73 3.02
CA LEU A 41 9.64 12.27 3.18
C LEU A 41 8.29 11.61 2.90
N THR A 42 8.32 10.37 2.41
CA THR A 42 7.16 9.47 2.30
C THR A 42 7.46 8.17 3.04
N ASN A 43 6.42 7.48 3.51
CA ASN A 43 6.53 6.20 4.21
C ASN A 43 5.41 5.24 3.79
N ASP A 44 5.44 4.02 4.32
CA ASP A 44 4.49 2.95 3.97
C ASP A 44 3.02 3.30 4.28
N PRO A 45 2.66 3.85 5.47
CA PRO A 45 1.28 4.30 5.72
C PRO A 45 0.78 5.39 4.77
N MET A 46 1.65 6.32 4.35
CA MET A 46 1.29 7.35 3.37
C MET A 46 1.00 6.74 1.99
N GLU A 47 1.79 5.75 1.58
CA GLU A 47 1.55 5.00 0.34
C GLU A 47 0.22 4.23 0.43
N ALA A 48 -0.03 3.55 1.54
CA ALA A 48 -1.27 2.81 1.76
C ALA A 48 -2.51 3.72 1.71
N ALA A 49 -2.45 4.90 2.31
CA ALA A 49 -3.52 5.89 2.25
C ALA A 49 -3.72 6.42 0.82
N TYR A 50 -2.63 6.69 0.09
CA TYR A 50 -2.67 7.11 -1.30
C TYR A 50 -3.33 6.04 -2.20
N VAL A 51 -2.95 4.78 -2.04
CA VAL A 51 -3.61 3.66 -2.73
C VAL A 51 -5.09 3.59 -2.36
N GLY A 52 -5.40 3.58 -1.06
CA GLY A 52 -6.76 3.41 -0.55
C GLY A 52 -7.75 4.44 -1.11
N ILE A 53 -7.39 5.73 -1.09
CA ILE A 53 -8.28 6.79 -1.59
C ILE A 53 -8.46 6.74 -3.11
N ASN A 54 -7.43 6.34 -3.86
CA ASN A 54 -7.54 6.20 -5.32
C ASN A 54 -8.36 4.99 -5.74
N MET A 55 -8.27 3.87 -5.01
CA MET A 55 -9.12 2.70 -5.25
C MET A 55 -10.57 2.97 -4.83
N TRP A 56 -10.78 3.67 -3.71
CA TRP A 56 -12.12 4.15 -3.34
C TRP A 56 -12.74 5.02 -4.44
N LYS A 57 -11.96 5.97 -4.97
CA LYS A 57 -12.39 6.80 -6.11
C LYS A 57 -12.80 5.93 -7.31
N GLN A 58 -11.99 4.95 -7.69
CA GLN A 58 -12.31 4.02 -8.78
C GLN A 58 -13.60 3.23 -8.52
N ALA A 59 -13.83 2.79 -7.27
CA ALA A 59 -15.09 2.14 -6.88
C ALA A 59 -16.29 3.08 -7.02
N VAL A 60 -16.17 4.32 -6.57
CA VAL A 60 -17.22 5.34 -6.72
C VAL A 60 -17.53 5.61 -8.19
N GLU A 61 -16.51 5.73 -9.03
CA GLU A 61 -16.67 5.92 -10.49
C GLU A 61 -17.35 4.71 -11.14
N LYS A 62 -16.94 3.49 -10.76
CA LYS A 62 -17.54 2.22 -11.23
C LYS A 62 -18.99 2.07 -10.78
N ALA A 63 -19.28 2.39 -9.52
CA ALA A 63 -20.62 2.30 -8.93
C ALA A 63 -21.54 3.46 -9.34
N LYS A 64 -20.96 4.54 -9.90
CA LYS A 64 -21.62 5.82 -10.17
C LYS A 64 -22.36 6.36 -8.93
N SER A 65 -21.77 6.14 -7.76
CA SER A 65 -22.39 6.45 -6.47
C SER A 65 -21.35 6.48 -5.35
N THR A 66 -21.59 7.30 -4.34
CA THR A 66 -20.83 7.31 -3.08
C THR A 66 -21.52 6.49 -1.98
N ASP A 67 -22.64 5.84 -2.29
CA ASP A 67 -23.37 4.95 -1.40
C ASP A 67 -22.50 3.73 -1.01
N VAL A 68 -22.31 3.52 0.29
CA VAL A 68 -21.41 2.51 0.86
C VAL A 68 -21.76 1.12 0.35
N ASP A 69 -23.05 0.76 0.30
CA ASP A 69 -23.49 -0.57 -0.10
C ASP A 69 -23.24 -0.85 -1.59
N LYS A 70 -23.09 0.20 -2.39
CA LYS A 70 -22.72 0.11 -3.82
C LYS A 70 -21.21 0.16 -4.03
N VAL A 71 -20.49 0.92 -3.21
CA VAL A 71 -19.03 1.09 -3.31
C VAL A 71 -18.29 -0.19 -2.87
N ILE A 72 -18.75 -0.84 -1.79
CA ILE A 72 -18.14 -2.06 -1.26
C ILE A 72 -17.97 -3.15 -2.34
N PRO A 73 -19.03 -3.64 -3.01
CA PRO A 73 -18.88 -4.66 -4.04
C PRO A 73 -18.10 -4.14 -5.27
N ALA A 74 -18.10 -2.82 -5.51
CA ALA A 74 -17.32 -2.25 -6.60
C ALA A 74 -15.81 -2.31 -6.34
N MET A 75 -15.35 -2.28 -5.07
CA MET A 75 -13.95 -2.39 -4.65
C MET A 75 -13.32 -3.75 -4.96
N ALA A 76 -14.09 -4.83 -4.86
CA ALA A 76 -13.61 -6.20 -5.05
C ALA A 76 -12.93 -6.39 -6.42
N GLY A 77 -11.72 -6.97 -6.40
CA GLY A 77 -10.96 -7.32 -7.60
C GLY A 77 -10.32 -6.14 -8.35
N GLN A 78 -10.48 -4.89 -7.89
CA GLN A 78 -9.82 -3.74 -8.50
C GLN A 78 -8.30 -3.86 -8.45
N THR A 79 -7.63 -3.26 -9.43
CA THR A 79 -6.17 -3.21 -9.48
C THR A 79 -5.67 -1.76 -9.51
N PHE A 80 -4.45 -1.55 -8.99
CA PHE A 80 -3.83 -0.23 -8.93
C PHE A 80 -2.32 -0.33 -9.17
N LYS A 81 -1.77 0.55 -10.01
CA LYS A 81 -0.31 0.67 -10.18
C LYS A 81 0.25 1.51 -9.02
N ALA A 82 0.80 0.84 -8.01
CA ALA A 82 1.18 1.46 -6.76
C ALA A 82 2.61 2.03 -6.77
N PRO A 83 2.92 3.00 -5.89
CA PRO A 83 4.28 3.51 -5.69
C PRO A 83 5.31 2.43 -5.29
N ASP A 84 4.87 1.30 -4.76
CA ASP A 84 5.72 0.14 -4.48
C ASP A 84 6.34 -0.49 -5.75
N GLY A 85 5.88 -0.10 -6.94
CA GLY A 85 6.38 -0.55 -8.24
C GLY A 85 5.62 -1.75 -8.81
N PHE A 86 4.56 -2.22 -8.15
CA PHE A 86 3.72 -3.32 -8.61
C PHE A 86 2.31 -2.85 -8.96
N THR A 87 1.62 -3.68 -9.75
CA THR A 87 0.16 -3.62 -9.84
C THR A 87 -0.41 -4.46 -8.72
N ILE A 88 -0.96 -3.80 -7.69
CA ILE A 88 -1.59 -4.45 -6.55
C ILE A 88 -3.08 -4.64 -6.80
N LYS A 89 -3.70 -5.56 -6.06
CA LYS A 89 -5.09 -5.97 -6.26
C LYS A 89 -5.84 -6.04 -4.95
N MET A 90 -7.07 -5.51 -4.93
CA MET A 90 -8.02 -5.75 -3.86
C MET A 90 -8.55 -7.18 -3.98
N ASP A 91 -8.38 -7.99 -2.94
CA ASP A 91 -8.93 -9.35 -2.90
C ASP A 91 -10.44 -9.31 -3.16
N GLU A 92 -10.92 -10.26 -3.96
CA GLU A 92 -12.32 -10.31 -4.37
C GLU A 92 -13.31 -10.56 -3.23
N LYS A 93 -12.84 -11.06 -2.10
CA LYS A 93 -13.69 -11.63 -1.06
C LYS A 93 -13.47 -11.02 0.31
N ASN A 94 -12.25 -10.65 0.66
CA ASN A 94 -11.92 -10.23 2.03
C ASN A 94 -11.50 -8.77 2.20
N HIS A 95 -11.52 -7.98 1.11
CA HIS A 95 -11.14 -6.56 1.10
C HIS A 95 -9.73 -6.25 1.63
N HIS A 96 -8.82 -7.22 1.64
CA HIS A 96 -7.40 -6.98 1.88
C HIS A 96 -6.65 -6.83 0.55
N LEU A 97 -5.53 -6.11 0.58
CA LEU A 97 -4.72 -5.87 -0.61
C LEU A 97 -3.63 -6.93 -0.78
N HIS A 98 -3.49 -7.44 -1.99
CA HIS A 98 -2.32 -8.20 -2.40
C HIS A 98 -1.14 -7.24 -2.56
N LYS A 99 -0.15 -7.32 -1.67
CA LYS A 99 1.00 -6.40 -1.65
C LYS A 99 2.33 -7.15 -1.67
N PRO A 100 3.38 -6.56 -2.26
CA PRO A 100 4.74 -7.07 -2.11
C PRO A 100 5.23 -6.89 -0.66
N VAL A 101 6.26 -7.62 -0.27
CA VAL A 101 6.98 -7.38 0.99
C VAL A 101 8.44 -7.08 0.69
N PHE A 102 8.98 -6.08 1.38
CA PHE A 102 10.38 -5.68 1.29
C PHE A 102 11.01 -5.74 2.69
N ILE A 103 12.24 -6.26 2.76
CA ILE A 103 13.11 -6.10 3.92
C ILE A 103 14.11 -4.99 3.59
N GLY A 104 14.09 -3.93 4.39
CA GLY A 104 14.96 -2.76 4.25
C GLY A 104 15.92 -2.62 5.41
N GLU A 105 17.17 -2.28 5.12
CA GLU A 105 18.21 -1.96 6.10
C GLU A 105 18.40 -0.44 6.20
N VAL A 106 18.30 0.10 7.41
CA VAL A 106 18.46 1.54 7.67
C VAL A 106 19.88 2.00 7.37
N GLN A 107 20.01 2.98 6.48
CA GLN A 107 21.25 3.62 6.06
C GLN A 107 21.55 4.88 6.88
N ALA A 108 22.79 5.35 6.87
CA ALA A 108 23.22 6.55 7.61
C ALA A 108 22.52 7.85 7.16
N ASN A 109 22.00 7.88 5.93
CA ASN A 109 21.23 9.02 5.40
C ASN A 109 19.74 9.01 5.83
N GLY A 110 19.32 8.07 6.68
CA GLY A 110 17.94 7.92 7.16
C GLY A 110 16.99 7.31 6.12
N GLN A 111 17.49 6.66 5.07
CA GLN A 111 16.71 5.90 4.11
C GLN A 111 16.94 4.39 4.28
N PHE A 112 16.18 3.58 3.56
CA PHE A 112 16.30 2.12 3.57
C PHE A 112 16.99 1.63 2.29
N ASN A 113 17.96 0.72 2.43
CA ASN A 113 18.44 -0.12 1.35
C ASN A 113 17.62 -1.42 1.34
N VAL A 114 17.01 -1.77 0.21
CA VAL A 114 16.25 -3.04 0.12
C VAL A 114 17.23 -4.20 -0.02
N VAL A 115 17.27 -5.06 0.99
CA VAL A 115 18.17 -6.23 1.04
C VAL A 115 17.45 -7.53 0.63
N TRP A 116 16.13 -7.55 0.70
CA TRP A 116 15.31 -8.65 0.20
C TRP A 116 13.93 -8.15 -0.22
N LYS A 117 13.30 -8.83 -1.18
CA LYS A 117 11.91 -8.57 -1.57
C LYS A 117 11.23 -9.84 -2.08
N THR A 118 9.91 -9.85 -2.04
CA THR A 118 9.11 -10.88 -2.70
C THR A 118 9.23 -10.76 -4.22
N PRO A 119 9.04 -11.86 -4.98
CA PRO A 119 9.02 -11.81 -6.45
C PRO A 119 7.88 -10.96 -7.02
N GLY A 120 6.79 -10.81 -6.26
CA GLY A 120 5.62 -10.04 -6.62
C GLY A 120 4.67 -9.84 -5.44
N PRO A 121 3.47 -9.30 -5.68
CA PRO A 121 2.44 -9.18 -4.65
C PRO A 121 2.04 -10.55 -4.10
N ILE A 122 1.97 -10.66 -2.78
CA ILE A 122 1.48 -11.87 -2.10
C ILE A 122 -0.04 -11.75 -1.97
N LYS A 123 -0.77 -12.84 -2.17
CA LYS A 123 -2.21 -12.90 -1.86
C LYS A 123 -2.44 -12.53 -0.41
N ALA A 124 -3.47 -11.72 -0.16
CA ALA A 124 -3.79 -11.27 1.17
C ALA A 124 -4.39 -12.41 2.02
N THR A 125 -3.73 -12.71 3.14
CA THR A 125 -4.17 -13.65 4.15
C THR A 125 -4.30 -12.90 5.48
N PRO A 126 -5.52 -12.53 5.92
CA PRO A 126 -5.70 -11.77 7.16
C PRO A 126 -5.28 -12.53 8.42
N TRP A 127 -5.21 -13.86 8.34
CA TRP A 127 -4.88 -14.73 9.46
C TRP A 127 -3.55 -15.43 9.22
N SER A 128 -2.70 -15.46 10.24
CA SER A 128 -1.38 -16.07 10.17
C SER A 128 -1.45 -17.55 10.56
N PRO A 129 -0.93 -18.49 9.74
CA PRO A 129 -0.88 -19.90 10.13
C PRO A 129 0.11 -20.17 11.27
N TYR A 130 0.92 -19.18 11.64
CA TYR A 130 1.93 -19.26 12.71
C TYR A 130 1.42 -18.74 14.06
N ILE A 131 0.24 -18.13 14.09
CA ILE A 131 -0.38 -17.60 15.32
C ILE A 131 -1.43 -18.61 15.79
N PRO A 132 -1.29 -19.21 16.99
CA PRO A 132 -2.24 -20.21 17.49
C PRO A 132 -3.70 -19.72 17.50
N GLU A 133 -3.91 -18.44 17.82
CA GLU A 133 -5.21 -17.77 17.87
C GLU A 133 -5.91 -17.66 16.50
N ASP A 134 -5.16 -17.84 15.41
CA ASP A 134 -5.65 -17.76 14.04
C ASP A 134 -6.00 -19.13 13.45
N LYS A 135 -5.70 -20.21 14.18
CA LYS A 135 -5.93 -21.57 13.71
C LYS A 135 -7.41 -21.80 13.37
N GLY A 136 -7.67 -22.19 12.12
CA GLY A 136 -9.01 -22.51 11.62
C GLY A 136 -9.85 -21.29 11.19
N LYS A 137 -9.34 -20.07 11.33
CA LYS A 137 -10.00 -18.89 10.76
C LYS A 137 -9.92 -18.93 9.24
N LYS A 138 -10.99 -18.48 8.58
CA LYS A 138 -11.08 -18.41 7.12
C LYS A 138 -10.61 -17.04 6.65
N ASP A 139 -9.83 -17.02 5.57
CA ASP A 139 -9.39 -15.78 4.93
C ASP A 139 -10.52 -15.02 4.25
N GLU A 140 -11.65 -15.68 4.01
CA GLU A 140 -12.84 -15.13 3.36
C GLU A 140 -13.95 -14.98 4.41
N PRO A 141 -14.73 -13.89 4.38
CA PRO A 141 -15.86 -13.71 5.28
C PRO A 141 -16.89 -14.83 5.07
N GLU A 142 -17.59 -15.18 6.15
CA GLU A 142 -18.71 -16.11 6.06
C GLU A 142 -19.79 -15.52 5.14
N LYS A 143 -20.38 -16.36 4.28
CA LYS A 143 -21.50 -15.95 3.44
C LYS A 143 -22.66 -15.57 4.37
N LYS A 144 -23.08 -14.31 4.31
CA LYS A 144 -24.34 -13.86 4.90
C LYS A 144 -25.53 -14.43 4.14
#